data_AF-A0A2S0PZX7-F1
#
_entry.id   AF-A0A2S0PZX7-F1
#
_cell.length_a   1.000
_cell.length_b   1.000
_cell.length_c   1.000
_cell.angle_alpha   90.00
_cell.angle_beta   90.00
_cell.angle_gamma   90.00
#
_symmetry.space_group_name_H-M   'P 1'
#
loop_
_entity.id
_entity.type
_entity.pdbx_description
1 polymer ?
#
loop_
_entity_poly.entity_id
_entity_poly.type
_entity_poly.pdbx_seq_one_letter_code
_entity_poly.pdbx_strand_id
1 'polypeptide(L)'
;MKELSVIQKTYNCIKWYARIIERLPKIHKFTLGDRMSNQFYELLEGLIKAKYAKDKLTQLEALNTQLDILRYQTRMLLDFNKMSIAVKV
;
A
#
# COMPACT_ATOMS: atom_id res chain seq x y z
N MET A 1 3.12 -20.78 -17.44
CA MET A 1 2.49 -19.52 -17.90
C MET A 1 2.54 -18.50 -16.77
N LYS A 2 3.55 -17.60 -16.79
CA LYS A 2 3.87 -16.64 -15.71
C LYS A 2 3.23 -15.26 -16.00
N GLU A 3 1.93 -15.22 -16.27
CA GLU A 3 1.22 -13.93 -16.34
C GLU A 3 0.44 -13.71 -15.04
N LEU A 4 1.15 -13.17 -14.06
CA LEU A 4 0.52 -12.47 -12.96
C LEU A 4 0.96 -11.02 -13.08
N SER A 5 0.22 -10.37 -13.99
CA SER A 5 0.15 -8.92 -14.21
C SER A 5 0.25 -8.18 -12.89
N VAL A 6 0.81 -6.96 -12.91
CA VAL A 6 1.05 -6.10 -11.75
C VAL A 6 -0.02 -6.16 -10.64
N ILE A 7 -1.30 -6.36 -11.00
CA ILE A 7 -2.44 -6.66 -10.11
C ILE A 7 -2.13 -7.73 -9.04
N GLN A 8 -1.60 -8.89 -9.42
CA GLN A 8 -1.32 -9.96 -8.45
C GLN A 8 -0.15 -9.61 -7.53
N LYS A 9 0.87 -8.94 -8.06
CA LYS A 9 2.00 -8.45 -7.24
C LYS A 9 1.48 -7.46 -6.21
N THR A 10 0.59 -6.55 -6.61
CA THR A 10 -0.10 -5.63 -5.70
C THR A 10 -0.94 -6.40 -4.68
N TYR A 11 -1.78 -7.35 -5.08
CA TYR A 11 -2.57 -8.16 -4.15
C TYR A 11 -1.72 -8.89 -3.10
N ASN A 12 -0.59 -9.49 -3.52
CA ASN A 12 0.33 -10.13 -2.60
C ASN A 12 1.01 -9.12 -1.67
N CYS A 13 1.34 -7.93 -2.16
CA CYS A 13 1.86 -6.82 -1.35
C CYS A 13 0.85 -6.40 -0.28
N ILE A 14 -0.43 -6.23 -0.63
CA ILE A 14 -1.50 -5.87 0.32
C ILE A 14 -1.60 -6.90 1.44
N LYS A 15 -1.64 -8.20 1.10
CA LYS A 15 -1.66 -9.28 2.09
C LYS A 15 -0.45 -9.24 3.03
N TRP A 16 0.73 -8.89 2.52
CA TRP A 16 1.92 -8.72 3.35
C TRP A 16 1.81 -7.51 4.29
N TYR A 17 1.32 -6.37 3.79
CA TYR A 17 1.10 -5.16 4.59
C TYR A 17 0.05 -5.34 5.68
N ALA A 18 -1.03 -6.08 5.42
CA ALA A 18 -2.07 -6.36 6.41
C ALA A 18 -1.47 -6.96 7.69
N ARG A 19 -0.51 -7.91 7.55
CA ARG A 19 0.18 -8.54 8.68
C ARG A 19 1.09 -7.58 9.45
N ILE A 20 1.62 -6.55 8.79
CA ILE A 20 2.44 -5.51 9.43
C ILE A 20 1.55 -4.54 10.20
N ILE A 21 0.46 -4.09 9.56
CA ILE A 21 -0.50 -3.16 10.15
C ILE A 21 -1.17 -3.77 11.40
N GLU A 22 -1.45 -5.08 11.37
CA GLU A 22 -1.97 -5.80 12.54
C GLU A 22 -1.05 -5.76 13.76
N ARG A 23 0.27 -5.65 13.56
CA ARG A 23 1.28 -5.61 14.62
C ARG A 23 1.54 -4.21 15.16
N LEU A 24 0.93 -3.17 14.57
CA LEU A 24 1.12 -1.79 15.02
C LEU A 24 0.37 -1.50 16.33
N PRO A 25 0.88 -0.58 17.17
CA PRO A 25 0.12 -0.01 18.28
C PRO A 25 -1.22 0.57 17.80
N LYS A 26 -2.28 0.45 18.60
CA LYS A 26 -3.66 0.85 18.21
C LYS A 26 -3.72 2.24 17.57
N ILE A 27 -3.02 3.23 18.12
CA ILE A 27 -3.00 4.62 17.60
C ILE A 27 -2.51 4.69 16.14
N HIS A 28 -1.42 4.01 15.80
CA HIS A 28 -0.88 4.02 14.44
C HIS A 28 -1.65 3.10 13.49
N LYS A 29 -2.23 2.02 14.02
CA LYS A 29 -3.10 1.11 13.25
C LYS A 29 -4.33 1.83 12.71
N PHE A 30 -5.04 2.59 13.56
CA PHE A 30 -6.27 3.30 13.18
C PHE A 30 -6.04 4.62 12.43
N THR A 31 -4.80 5.11 12.34
CA THR A 31 -4.48 6.33 11.60
C THR A 31 -3.79 6.00 10.28
N LEU A 32 -2.51 5.65 10.33
CA LEU A 32 -1.71 5.37 9.13
C LEU A 32 -2.08 4.02 8.52
N GLY A 33 -2.32 3.00 9.34
CA GLY A 33 -2.66 1.65 8.86
C GLY A 33 -3.94 1.62 8.03
N ASP A 34 -5.01 2.25 8.51
CA ASP A 34 -6.29 2.34 7.79
C ASP A 34 -6.14 3.14 6.47
N ARG A 35 -5.49 4.31 6.53
CA ARG A 35 -5.21 5.13 5.34
C ARG A 35 -4.39 4.40 4.28
N MET A 36 -3.36 3.65 4.69
CA MET A 36 -2.55 2.85 3.77
C MET A 36 -3.38 1.71 3.18
N SER A 37 -4.22 1.04 3.98
CA SER A 37 -5.08 -0.06 3.51
C SER A 37 -6.03 0.42 2.42
N ASN A 38 -6.67 1.58 2.62
CA ASN A 38 -7.57 2.18 1.63
C ASN A 38 -6.83 2.52 0.32
N GLN A 39 -5.67 3.18 0.40
CA GLN A 39 -4.86 3.48 -0.80
C GLN A 39 -4.37 2.22 -1.53
N PHE A 40 -4.03 1.17 -0.79
CA PHE A 40 -3.67 -0.11 -1.37
C PHE A 40 -4.82 -0.74 -2.16
N TYR A 41 -6.04 -0.68 -1.62
CA TYR A 41 -7.23 -1.17 -2.32
C TYR A 41 -7.56 -0.32 -3.54
N GLU A 42 -7.48 1.00 -3.44
CA GLU A 42 -7.65 1.91 -4.58
C GLU A 42 -6.63 1.63 -5.69
N LEU A 43 -5.36 1.41 -5.33
CA LEU A 43 -4.31 1.04 -6.29
C LEU A 43 -4.64 -0.28 -6.98
N LEU A 44 -5.08 -1.30 -6.24
CA LEU A 44 -5.46 -2.60 -6.81
C LEU A 44 -6.64 -2.46 -7.76
N GLU A 45 -7.69 -1.76 -7.34
CA GLU A 45 -8.86 -1.47 -8.17
C GLU A 45 -8.49 -0.70 -9.43
N GLY A 46 -7.64 0.32 -9.30
CA GLY A 46 -7.13 1.10 -10.42
C GLY A 46 -6.35 0.25 -11.42
N LEU A 47 -5.49 -0.67 -10.95
CA LEU A 47 -4.76 -1.58 -11.84
C LEU A 47 -5.71 -2.54 -12.57
N ILE A 48 -6.78 -2.98 -11.91
CA ILE A 48 -7.83 -3.79 -12.55
C ILE A 48 -8.57 -2.97 -13.60
N LYS A 49 -8.94 -1.72 -13.32
CA LYS A 49 -9.58 -0.81 -14.29
C LYS A 49 -8.67 -0.56 -15.50
N ALA A 50 -7.39 -0.28 -15.26
CA ALA A 50 -6.39 -0.05 -16.31
C ALA A 50 -6.19 -1.27 -17.22
N LYS A 51 -6.37 -2.50 -16.70
CA LYS A 51 -6.30 -3.72 -17.52
C LYS A 51 -7.34 -3.71 -18.64
N TYR A 52 -8.56 -3.23 -18.36
CA TYR A 52 -9.68 -3.21 -19.30
C TYR A 52 -9.84 -1.86 -20.03
N ALA A 53 -9.07 -0.84 -19.65
CA ALA A 53 -9.10 0.47 -20.29
C ALA A 53 -8.52 0.43 -21.71
N LYS A 54 -9.09 1.26 -22.60
CA LYS A 54 -8.53 1.53 -23.93
C LYS A 54 -7.26 2.38 -23.84
N ASP A 55 -7.29 3.43 -23.02
CA ASP A 55 -6.13 4.25 -22.68
C ASP A 55 -5.54 3.82 -21.34
N LYS A 56 -4.50 2.98 -21.40
CA LYS A 56 -3.86 2.40 -20.22
C LYS A 56 -2.78 3.32 -19.64
N LEU A 57 -2.09 4.08 -20.49
CA LEU A 57 -0.92 4.86 -20.08
C LEU A 57 -1.33 5.92 -19.06
N THR A 58 -2.35 6.71 -19.39
CA THR A 58 -2.87 7.78 -18.53
C THR A 58 -3.32 7.23 -17.18
N GLN A 59 -3.99 6.07 -17.16
CA GLN A 59 -4.39 5.45 -15.89
C GLN A 59 -3.19 4.94 -15.09
N LEU A 60 -2.21 4.32 -15.74
CA LEU A 60 -1.03 3.80 -15.07
C LEU A 60 -0.13 4.91 -14.51
N GLU A 61 -0.04 6.07 -15.17
CA GLU A 61 0.69 7.24 -14.67
C GLU A 61 0.08 7.79 -13.37
N ALA A 62 -1.25 7.90 -13.32
CA ALA A 62 -1.96 8.30 -12.11
C ALA A 62 -1.73 7.29 -10.97
N LEU A 63 -1.78 5.99 -11.27
CA LEU A 63 -1.52 4.92 -10.29
C LEU A 63 -0.06 4.88 -9.83
N ASN A 64 0.89 5.26 -10.68
CA ASN A 64 2.29 5.35 -10.30
C ASN A 64 2.53 6.42 -9.22
N THR A 65 1.83 7.55 -9.31
CA THR A 65 1.87 8.60 -8.29
C THR A 65 1.33 8.10 -6.95
N GLN A 66 0.25 7.32 -6.96
CA GLN A 66 -0.27 6.67 -5.75
C GLN A 66 0.74 5.70 -5.12
N LEU A 67 1.46 4.94 -5.95
CA LEU A 67 2.50 4.03 -5.50
C LEU A 67 3.67 4.78 -4.82
N ASP A 68 4.04 5.96 -5.34
CA ASP A 68 5.06 6.81 -4.70
C ASP A 68 4.59 7.33 -3.34
N ILE A 69 3.34 7.73 -3.20
CA ILE A 69 2.76 8.13 -1.91
C ILE A 69 2.83 6.95 -0.92
N LEU A 70 2.41 5.76 -1.35
CA LEU A 70 2.50 4.55 -0.52
C LEU A 70 3.94 4.26 -0.07
N ARG A 71 4.95 4.46 -0.93
CA ARG A 71 6.37 4.30 -0.57
C ARG A 71 6.81 5.26 0.55
N TYR A 72 6.36 6.52 0.52
CA TYR A 72 6.65 7.47 1.60
C TYR A 72 5.90 7.13 2.89
N GLN A 73 4.64 6.71 2.79
CA GLN A 73 3.87 6.26 3.95
C GLN A 73 4.50 5.03 4.62
N THR A 74 5.06 4.10 3.85
CA THR A 74 5.84 2.97 4.36
C THR A 74 7.05 3.42 5.16
N ARG A 75 7.79 4.44 4.70
CA ARG A 75 8.93 5.00 5.44
C ARG A 75 8.47 5.58 6.78
N MET A 76 7.39 6.38 6.78
CA MET A 76 6.80 6.90 8.02
C MET A 76 6.37 5.78 8.99
N LEU A 77 5.80 4.69 8.47
CA LEU A 77 5.40 3.53 9.27
C LEU A 77 6.60 2.87 9.95
N LEU A 78 7.74 2.77 9.27
CA LEU A 78 8.98 2.28 9.84
C LEU A 78 9.51 3.19 10.95
N ASP A 79 9.43 4.51 10.75
CA ASP A 79 9.88 5.49 11.73
C ASP A 79 9.01 5.46 13.00
N PHE A 80 7.69 5.31 12.86
CA PHE A 80 6.79 5.11 14.00
C PHE A 80 7.09 3.83 14.77
N ASN A 81 7.39 2.72 14.06
CA ASN A 81 7.76 1.48 14.73
C ASN A 81 9.06 1.65 15.54
N LYS A 82 10.06 2.38 15.03
CA LYS A 82 11.30 2.68 15.77
C LYS A 82 11.05 3.55 17.00
N MET A 83 10.22 4.60 16.88
CA MET A 83 9.85 5.44 18.02
C MET A 83 9.08 4.65 19.09
N SER A 84 8.21 3.72 18.70
CA SER A 84 7.50 2.84 19.64
C SER A 84 8.43 1.92 20.43
N ILE A 85 9.62 1.60 19.90
CA ILE A 85 10.63 0.78 20.61
C ILE A 85 11.48 1.66 21.53
N ALA A 86 11.75 2.91 21.15
CA ALA A 86 12.55 3.85 21.95
C ALA A 86 11.85 4.36 23.23
N VAL A 87 10.51 4.32 23.29
CA VAL A 87 9.72 4.77 24.45
C VAL A 87 9.50 3.64 25.49
N LYS A 88 10.12 2.47 25.32
CA LYS A 88 10.08 1.36 26.31
C LYS A 88 11.20 1.42 27.36
N VAL A 89 11.68 2.61 27.73
CA VAL A 89 12.63 2.81 28.83
C VAL A 89 11.93 3.47 30.01
#